data_AF-A0A3C0NDV2-F1
#
_entry.id   AF-A0A3C0NDV2-F1
#
_cell.length_a   1.000
_cell.length_b   1.000
_cell.length_c   1.000
_cell.angle_alpha   90.00
_cell.angle_beta   90.00
_cell.angle_gamma   90.00
#
_symmetry.space_group_name_H-M   'P 1'
#
loop_
_entity.id
_entity.type
_entity.pdbx_description
1 polymer ?
#
loop_
_entity_poly.entity_id
_entity_poly.type
_entity_poly.pdbx_seq_one_letter_code
_entity_poly.pdbx_strand_id
1 'polypeptide(L)'
;YKSFVDKYTLWSHKSITYDNKLTGTPDYLISTKSELGKTILGLPLVIVVEAKQNNFIEGWGQCLAELIAAQKMNKNEAQPVYGIVTDGELWQLGRLLVNVFTKEKTRIAIT
;
A
#
# COMPACT_ATOMS: atom_id res chain seq x y z
N TYR A 1 -16.50 11.59 0.75
CA TYR A 1 -15.35 12.18 1.46
C TYR A 1 -15.59 12.33 2.98
N LYS A 2 -16.57 13.13 3.44
CA LYS A 2 -16.80 13.37 4.88
C LYS A 2 -17.01 12.10 5.74
N SER A 3 -17.63 11.05 5.21
CA SER A 3 -17.93 9.82 5.99
C SER A 3 -16.72 8.95 6.33
N PHE A 4 -15.56 9.20 5.71
CA PHE A 4 -14.36 8.37 5.84
C PHE A 4 -13.17 9.08 6.50
N VAL A 5 -13.21 10.42 6.55
CA VAL A 5 -12.13 11.25 7.13
C VAL A 5 -11.89 10.94 8.60
N ASP A 6 -12.91 10.41 9.30
CA ASP A 6 -12.80 10.03 10.71
C ASP A 6 -12.28 8.61 10.93
N LYS A 7 -12.23 7.79 9.88
CA LYS A 7 -11.87 6.37 9.98
C LYS A 7 -10.49 6.05 9.41
N TYR A 8 -10.03 6.82 8.42
CA TYR A 8 -8.81 6.54 7.68
C TYR A 8 -7.88 7.75 7.65
N THR A 9 -6.59 7.47 7.43
CA THR A 9 -5.52 8.46 7.24
C THR A 9 -4.78 8.16 5.95
N LEU A 10 -4.53 9.21 5.17
CA LEU A 10 -3.59 9.18 4.05
C LEU A 10 -2.25 9.72 4.55
N TRP A 11 -1.18 8.97 4.30
CA TRP A 11 0.18 9.36 4.60
C TRP A 11 0.95 9.53 3.30
N SER A 12 1.86 10.49 3.27
CA SER A 12 2.82 10.66 2.18
C SER A 12 4.22 10.36 2.72
N HIS A 13 4.99 9.55 2.01
CA HIS A 13 6.39 9.22 2.34
C HIS A 13 6.61 8.76 3.79
N LYS A 14 5.65 8.02 4.36
CA LYS A 14 5.76 7.46 5.71
C LYS A 14 6.46 6.11 5.64
N SER A 15 7.62 5.99 6.28
CA SER A 15 8.37 4.73 6.30
C SER A 15 7.64 3.63 7.08
N ILE A 16 7.75 2.41 6.57
CA ILE A 16 7.33 1.17 7.22
C ILE A 16 8.54 0.28 7.43
N THR A 17 8.60 -0.37 8.59
CA THR A 17 9.71 -1.25 8.99
C THR A 17 9.14 -2.43 9.76
N TYR A 18 9.32 -3.63 9.21
CA TYR A 18 9.04 -4.87 9.95
C TYR A 18 10.32 -5.45 10.57
N ASP A 19 11.40 -5.56 9.78
CA ASP A 19 12.72 -6.01 10.23
C ASP A 19 13.84 -5.24 9.48
N ASN A 20 15.09 -5.68 9.54
CA ASN A 20 16.22 -5.00 8.89
C ASN A 20 16.28 -5.16 7.36
N LYS A 21 15.45 -6.04 6.77
CA LYS A 21 15.36 -6.30 5.33
C LYS A 21 14.07 -5.80 4.73
N LEU A 22 12.97 -5.91 5.47
CA LEU A 22 11.62 -5.51 5.09
C LEU A 22 11.34 -4.11 5.63
N THR A 23 12.01 -3.13 5.03
CA THR A 23 11.79 -1.70 5.25
C THR A 23 11.53 -1.00 3.92
N GLY A 24 10.78 0.09 3.95
CA GLY A 24 10.46 0.87 2.74
C GLY A 24 9.78 2.18 3.07
N THR A 25 9.75 3.08 2.08
CA THR A 25 9.02 4.35 2.16
C THR A 25 8.17 4.48 0.90
N PRO A 26 6.92 3.99 0.92
CA PRO A 26 5.99 4.16 -0.19
C PRO A 26 5.70 5.64 -0.42
N ASP A 27 5.39 6.02 -1.66
CA ASP A 27 5.01 7.39 -1.99
C ASP A 27 3.74 7.80 -1.22
N TYR A 28 2.76 6.88 -1.14
CA TYR A 28 1.60 7.04 -0.26
C TYR A 28 1.17 5.74 0.45
N LEU A 29 0.55 5.93 1.61
CA LEU A 29 -0.10 4.87 2.40
C LEU A 29 -1.50 5.28 2.79
N ILE A 30 -2.45 4.35 2.75
CA ILE A 30 -3.75 4.52 3.41
C ILE A 30 -3.82 3.54 4.57
N SER A 31 -4.17 4.04 5.75
CA SER A 31 -4.38 3.22 6.94
C SER A 31 -5.67 3.57 7.63
N THR A 32 -6.12 2.72 8.56
CA THR A 32 -7.08 3.14 9.60
C THR A 32 -6.45 4.22 10.49
N LYS A 33 -7.29 4.99 11.19
CA LYS A 33 -6.80 5.82 12.30
C LYS A 33 -6.44 4.93 13.48
N SER A 34 -5.27 5.17 14.06
CA SER A 34 -4.88 4.54 15.32
C SER A 34 -5.63 5.15 16.49
N GLU A 35 -6.09 4.32 17.42
CA GLU A 35 -6.65 4.75 18.72
C GLU A 35 -5.62 5.52 19.56
N LEU A 36 -4.32 5.28 19.31
CA LEU A 36 -3.21 5.95 19.98
C LEU A 36 -2.91 7.35 19.41
N GLY A 37 -3.66 7.80 18.40
CA GLY A 37 -3.59 9.15 17.86
C GLY A 37 -3.18 9.24 16.39
N LYS A 38 -3.29 10.45 15.83
CA LYS A 38 -3.13 10.72 14.38
C LYS A 38 -1.69 10.55 13.85
N THR A 39 -0.69 10.48 14.73
CA THR A 39 0.73 10.32 14.36
C THR A 39 1.16 8.85 14.36
N ILE A 40 0.32 7.97 14.88
CA ILE A 40 0.56 6.54 14.95
C ILE A 40 -0.09 5.87 13.73
N LEU A 41 0.70 5.06 13.04
CA LEU A 41 0.26 4.31 11.87
C LEU A 41 -0.77 3.25 12.31
N GLY A 42 -1.97 3.31 11.75
CA GLY A 42 -2.98 2.26 11.93
C GLY A 42 -2.78 1.10 10.97
N LEU A 43 -3.52 0.01 11.18
CA LEU A 43 -3.54 -1.18 10.31
C LEU A 43 -5.00 -1.56 10.01
N PRO A 44 -5.30 -2.19 8.86
CA PRO A 44 -4.37 -2.62 7.80
C PRO A 44 -3.89 -1.47 6.91
N LEU A 45 -2.82 -1.72 6.14
CA LEU A 45 -2.25 -0.78 5.17
C LEU A 45 -2.69 -1.07 3.74
N VAL A 46 -2.95 -0.01 2.99
CA VAL A 46 -2.95 -0.02 1.52
C VAL A 46 -1.70 0.75 1.07
N ILE A 47 -0.90 0.12 0.23
CA ILE A 47 0.34 0.66 -0.29
C ILE A 47 0.08 1.30 -1.66
N VAL A 48 0.62 2.50 -1.90
CA VAL A 48 0.57 3.15 -3.20
C VAL A 48 1.97 3.60 -3.59
N VAL A 49 2.43 3.12 -4.76
CA VAL A 49 3.75 3.42 -5.32
C VAL A 49 3.59 4.15 -6.65
N GLU A 50 4.39 5.18 -6.84
CA GLU A 50 4.50 5.90 -8.10
C GLU A 50 5.36 5.10 -9.11
N ALA A 51 4.82 4.85 -10.29
CA ALA A 51 5.55 4.29 -11.42
C ALA A 51 6.42 5.37 -12.07
N LYS A 52 7.58 5.64 -11.46
CA LYS A 52 8.53 6.64 -11.97
C LYS A 52 8.94 6.30 -13.40
N GLN A 53 8.95 7.32 -14.26
CA GLN A 53 9.24 7.18 -15.70
C GLN A 53 8.36 6.12 -16.41
N ASN A 54 7.12 5.93 -15.94
CA ASN A 54 6.18 4.93 -16.41
C ASN A 54 6.69 3.49 -16.26
N ASN A 55 7.67 3.24 -15.39
CA ASN A 55 8.22 1.92 -15.13
C ASN A 55 7.37 1.15 -14.12
N PHE A 56 6.24 0.59 -14.60
CA PHE A 56 5.36 -0.23 -13.77
C PHE A 56 6.01 -1.51 -13.25
N ILE A 57 7.03 -2.04 -13.93
CA ILE A 57 7.71 -3.27 -13.49
C ILE A 57 8.47 -3.00 -12.19
N GLU A 58 9.26 -1.93 -12.17
CA GLU A 58 9.97 -1.47 -10.98
C GLU A 58 9.00 -1.06 -9.87
N GLY A 59 7.95 -0.29 -10.21
CA GLY A 59 6.92 0.10 -9.25
C GLY A 59 6.24 -1.11 -8.58
N TRP A 60 5.95 -2.18 -9.35
CA TRP A 60 5.41 -3.43 -8.77
C TRP A 60 6.45 -4.18 -7.93
N GLY A 61 7.73 -4.14 -8.29
CA GLY A 61 8.80 -4.73 -7.49
C GLY A 61 8.88 -4.10 -6.09
N GLN A 62 8.89 -2.76 -6.04
CA GLN A 62 8.83 -2.00 -4.78
C GLN A 62 7.53 -2.30 -4.03
N CYS A 63 6.38 -2.15 -4.68
CA CYS A 63 5.07 -2.33 -4.05
C CYS A 63 4.93 -3.72 -3.43
N LEU A 64 5.39 -4.78 -4.12
CA LEU A 64 5.32 -6.14 -3.60
C LEU A 64 6.18 -6.34 -2.34
N ALA A 65 7.39 -5.78 -2.29
CA ALA A 65 8.24 -5.83 -1.10
C ALA A 65 7.55 -5.14 0.09
N GLU A 66 6.92 -3.99 -0.15
CA GLU A 66 6.16 -3.23 0.85
C GLU A 66 4.88 -3.97 1.29
N LEU A 67 4.21 -4.70 0.39
CA LEU A 67 3.07 -5.56 0.74
C LEU A 67 3.49 -6.71 1.67
N ILE A 68 4.65 -7.34 1.42
CA ILE A 68 5.18 -8.38 2.31
C ILE A 68 5.44 -7.80 3.71
N ALA A 69 6.06 -6.62 3.79
CA ALA A 69 6.27 -5.92 5.06
C ALA A 69 4.93 -5.61 5.76
N ALA A 70 3.96 -5.06 5.04
CA ALA A 70 2.62 -4.74 5.57
C ALA A 70 1.88 -5.97 6.09
N GLN A 71 1.92 -7.10 5.37
CA GLN A 71 1.29 -8.34 5.80
C GLN A 71 1.88 -8.85 7.11
N LYS A 72 3.21 -8.77 7.27
CA LYS A 72 3.90 -9.14 8.50
C LYS A 72 3.56 -8.17 9.65
N MET A 73 3.49 -6.86 9.38
CA MET A 73 3.06 -5.85 10.35
C MET A 73 1.62 -6.08 10.84
N ASN A 74 0.71 -6.52 9.95
CA ASN A 74 -0.67 -6.86 10.29
C ASN A 74 -0.82 -8.05 11.24
N LYS A 75 0.22 -8.90 11.38
CA LYS A 75 0.21 -10.13 12.18
C LYS A 75 -0.96 -11.08 11.85
N ASN A 76 -1.52 -10.97 10.65
CA ASN A 76 -2.63 -11.78 10.18
C ASN A 76 -2.49 -12.01 8.67
N GLU A 77 -1.79 -13.09 8.30
CA GLU A 77 -1.53 -13.43 6.90
C GLU A 77 -2.79 -13.87 6.13
N ALA A 78 -3.87 -14.23 6.85
CA ALA A 78 -5.16 -14.57 6.26
C ALA A 78 -5.97 -13.34 5.85
N GLN A 79 -5.55 -12.14 6.27
CA GLN A 79 -6.11 -10.89 5.77
C GLN A 79 -5.29 -10.40 4.56
N PRO A 80 -5.93 -10.12 3.42
CA PRO A 80 -5.23 -9.61 2.26
C PRO A 80 -4.71 -8.19 2.52
N VAL A 81 -3.53 -7.90 1.99
CA VAL A 81 -3.00 -6.53 1.86
C VAL A 81 -3.10 -6.07 0.42
N TYR A 82 -3.31 -4.79 0.23
CA TYR A 82 -3.63 -4.22 -1.08
C TYR A 82 -2.56 -3.21 -1.52
N GLY A 83 -2.20 -3.28 -2.80
CA GLY A 83 -1.19 -2.44 -3.42
C GLY A 83 -1.71 -1.79 -4.68
N ILE A 84 -1.24 -0.58 -4.93
CA ILE A 84 -1.56 0.22 -6.11
C ILE A 84 -0.25 0.72 -6.70
N VAL A 85 -0.10 0.60 -8.02
CA VAL A 85 1.00 1.22 -8.77
C VAL A 85 0.40 2.12 -9.84
N THR A 86 0.83 3.38 -9.88
CA THR A 86 0.25 4.40 -10.77
C THR A 86 1.30 5.39 -11.26
N ASP A 87 1.18 5.85 -12.50
CA ASP A 87 1.92 7.01 -13.04
C ASP A 87 1.12 8.32 -12.95
N GLY A 88 -0.04 8.29 -12.27
CA GLY A 88 -0.97 9.41 -12.16
C GLY A 88 -2.11 9.35 -13.18
N GLU A 89 -1.89 8.80 -14.37
CA GLU A 89 -2.91 8.63 -15.40
C GLU A 89 -3.49 7.21 -15.42
N LEU A 90 -2.63 6.20 -15.27
CA LEU A 90 -2.96 4.78 -15.32
C LEU A 90 -2.73 4.11 -13.97
N TRP A 91 -3.79 3.50 -13.43
CA TRP A 91 -3.80 2.87 -12.12
C TRP A 91 -3.91 1.35 -12.25
N GLN A 92 -2.98 0.64 -11.63
CA GLN A 92 -2.98 -0.83 -11.53
C GLN A 92 -3.17 -1.25 -10.07
N LEU A 93 -4.06 -2.21 -9.84
CA LEU A 93 -4.41 -2.69 -8.50
C LEU A 93 -3.95 -4.14 -8.32
N GLY A 94 -3.55 -4.48 -7.10
CA GLY A 94 -3.15 -5.82 -6.73
C GLY A 94 -3.39 -6.12 -5.26
N ARG A 95 -3.35 -7.40 -4.92
CA ARG A 95 -3.44 -7.89 -3.54
C ARG A 95 -2.47 -9.03 -3.31
N LEU A 96 -1.95 -9.10 -2.09
CA LEU A 96 -1.21 -10.25 -1.59
C LEU A 96 -2.04 -10.91 -0.49
N LEU A 97 -2.30 -12.21 -0.64
CA LEU A 97 -2.95 -13.03 0.37
C LEU A 97 -2.09 -14.26 0.63
N VAL A 98 -1.64 -14.43 1.88
CA VAL A 98 -0.69 -15.48 2.27
C VAL A 98 0.58 -15.38 1.42
N ASN A 99 0.70 -16.18 0.36
CA ASN A 99 1.84 -16.23 -0.56
C ASN A 99 1.42 -16.04 -2.02
N VAL A 100 0.15 -15.69 -2.28
CA VAL A 100 -0.41 -15.51 -3.62
C VAL A 100 -0.61 -14.04 -3.89
N PHE A 101 0.19 -13.50 -4.80
CA PHE A 101 -0.02 -12.18 -5.37
C PHE A 101 -0.97 -12.27 -6.57
N THR A 102 -2.03 -11.46 -6.56
CA THR A 102 -2.97 -11.32 -7.68
C THR A 102 -2.97 -9.86 -8.12
N LYS A 103 -2.74 -9.62 -9.42
CA LYS A 103 -2.90 -8.32 -10.05
C LYS A 103 -4.17 -8.29 -10.88
N GLU A 104 -4.96 -7.24 -10.72
CA GLU A 104 -6.14 -7.03 -11.55
C GLU A 104 -5.74 -6.82 -13.02
N LYS A 105 -6.48 -7.45 -13.93
CA LYS A 105 -6.23 -7.31 -15.38
C LYS A 105 -6.65 -5.92 -15.86
N THR A 106 -7.72 -5.39 -15.28
CA THR A 106 -8.23 -4.06 -15.59
C THR A 106 -7.26 -3.01 -15.08
N ARG A 107 -6.86 -2.12 -15.98
CA ARG A 107 -6.12 -0.91 -15.63
C ARG A 107 -7.08 0.26 -15.74
N ILE A 108 -7.08 1.14 -14.74
CA ILE A 108 -8.01 2.26 -14.68
C ILE A 108 -7.28 3.50 -15.19
N ALA A 109 -7.74 4.06 -16.31
CA ALA A 109 -7.25 5.34 -16.81
C ALA A 109 -8.14 6.47 -16.29
N ILE A 110 -7.54 7.57 -15.84
CA ILE A 110 -8.30 8.80 -15.59
C ILE A 110 -8.71 9.36 -16.95
N THR A 111 -10.02 9.40 -17.21
CA THR A 111 -10.61 9.95 -18.45
C THR A 111 -11.43 11.19 -18.14
#